data_AF-A0A4Y9J6N5-F1
#
_entry.id   AF-A0A4Y9J6N5-F1
#
_cell.length_a   1.000
_cell.length_b   1.000
_cell.length_c   1.000
_cell.angle_alpha   90.00
_cell.angle_beta   90.00
_cell.angle_gamma   90.00
#
_symmetry.space_group_name_H-M   'P 1'
#
loop_
_entity.id
_entity.type
_entity.pdbx_description
1 polymer ?
#
loop_
_entity_poly.entity_id
_entity_poly.type
_entity_poly.pdbx_seq_one_letter_code
_entity_poly.pdbx_strand_id
1 'polypeptide(L)'
;MPAYNNGTRIVMCPDKREWEDLLSRAFAPYALPQHLVAHYQSLPDYQLTQIFLHEITHDSDLFGSEYGDVRDDLWFEEGMCEYLSYQYLLDEEEFTALRVLLQEQVDFFSEIFGTFHVEHFCEETYQKCNLAYLYTFYVHAFLTVCQFVEQWGSVEEVFAIYQAWWQDTGKMPLFDWFKERGNA
;
A
#
# COMPACT_ATOMS: atom_id res chain seq x y z
N MET A 1 -3.48 -2.57 -12.80
CA MET A 1 -3.63 -1.10 -12.59
C MET A 1 -3.12 -0.38 -13.84
N PRO A 2 -3.55 0.86 -14.12
CA PRO A 2 -3.04 1.64 -15.26
C PRO A 2 -1.68 2.31 -14.96
N ALA A 3 -0.96 1.82 -13.94
CA ALA A 3 0.44 2.07 -13.71
C ALA A 3 1.16 0.73 -13.44
N TYR A 4 2.43 0.64 -13.85
CA TYR A 4 3.36 -0.41 -13.44
C TYR A 4 4.82 0.02 -13.66
N ASN A 5 5.71 -0.53 -12.83
CA ASN A 5 7.15 -0.59 -13.04
C ASN A 5 7.58 -2.04 -13.32
N ASN A 6 8.55 -2.22 -14.21
CA ASN A 6 9.12 -3.52 -14.57
C ASN A 6 10.66 -3.55 -14.50
N GLY A 7 11.28 -2.61 -13.78
CA GLY A 7 12.73 -2.47 -13.64
C GLY A 7 13.43 -1.94 -14.89
N THR A 8 12.70 -1.63 -15.96
CA THR A 8 13.25 -0.98 -17.17
C THR A 8 12.55 0.34 -17.46
N ARG A 9 11.23 0.41 -17.23
CA ARG A 9 10.43 1.60 -17.43
C ARG A 9 9.22 1.62 -16.50
N ILE A 10 8.80 2.82 -16.17
CA ILE A 10 7.50 3.09 -15.58
C ILE A 10 6.52 3.43 -16.71
N VAL A 11 5.37 2.76 -16.72
CA VAL A 11 4.25 3.07 -17.61
C VAL A 11 3.08 3.49 -16.76
N MET A 12 2.48 4.65 -17.04
CA MET A 12 1.39 5.20 -16.26
C MET A 12 0.40 5.94 -17.17
N CYS A 13 -0.91 5.81 -16.90
CA CYS A 13 -1.92 6.69 -17.48
C CYS A 13 -1.83 8.08 -16.84
N PRO A 14 -1.53 9.15 -17.61
CA PRO A 14 -1.37 10.49 -17.05
C PRO A 14 -2.70 11.25 -16.89
N ASP A 15 -3.84 10.63 -17.20
CA ASP A 15 -5.16 11.28 -17.10
C ASP A 15 -5.84 10.93 -15.77
N LYS A 16 -5.96 11.92 -14.87
CA LYS A 16 -6.63 11.79 -13.57
C LYS A 16 -8.07 11.27 -13.69
N ARG A 17 -8.79 11.62 -14.76
CA ARG A 17 -10.18 11.18 -14.94
C ARG A 17 -10.28 9.67 -15.16
N GLU A 18 -9.32 9.08 -15.87
CA GLU A 18 -9.28 7.63 -16.08
C GLU A 18 -9.07 6.88 -14.76
N TRP A 19 -8.33 7.47 -13.81
CA TRP A 19 -8.17 6.92 -12.46
C TRP A 19 -9.45 7.07 -11.63
N GLU A 20 -10.08 8.25 -11.64
CA GLU A 20 -11.37 8.49 -10.99
C GLU A 20 -12.46 7.51 -11.50
N ASP A 21 -12.53 7.30 -12.81
CA ASP A 21 -13.46 6.37 -13.45
C ASP A 21 -13.13 4.90 -13.13
N LEU A 22 -11.85 4.55 -13.04
CA LEU A 22 -11.43 3.20 -12.63
C LEU A 22 -11.86 2.90 -11.19
N LEU A 23 -11.53 3.78 -10.25
CA LEU A 23 -11.83 3.58 -8.82
C LEU A 23 -13.34 3.65 -8.58
N SER A 24 -14.03 4.59 -9.22
CA SER A 24 -15.50 4.66 -9.17
C SER A 24 -16.14 3.36 -9.64
N ARG A 25 -15.66 2.76 -10.74
CA ARG A 25 -16.16 1.46 -11.21
C ARG A 25 -15.79 0.30 -10.29
N ALA A 26 -14.59 0.31 -9.72
CA ALA A 26 -14.15 -0.70 -8.77
C ALA A 26 -15.07 -0.75 -7.54
N PHE A 27 -15.51 0.42 -7.05
CA PHE A 27 -16.32 0.55 -5.85
C PHE A 27 -17.83 0.61 -6.09
N ALA A 28 -18.29 0.87 -7.32
CA ALA A 28 -19.71 0.97 -7.67
C ALA A 28 -20.61 -0.20 -7.19
N PRO A 29 -20.15 -1.47 -7.16
CA PRO A 29 -20.96 -2.58 -6.63
C PRO A 29 -21.24 -2.51 -5.12
N TYR A 30 -20.55 -1.64 -4.39
CA TYR A 30 -20.57 -1.56 -2.94
C TYR A 30 -21.19 -0.25 -2.47
N ALA A 31 -22.01 -0.30 -1.42
CA ALA A 31 -22.68 0.87 -0.86
C ALA A 31 -21.74 1.65 0.07
N LEU A 32 -20.66 2.22 -0.48
CA LEU A 32 -19.68 2.98 0.31
C LEU A 32 -20.34 4.21 0.96
N PRO A 33 -19.85 4.60 2.15
CA PRO A 33 -20.13 5.91 2.73
C PRO A 33 -19.89 7.05 1.73
N GLN A 34 -20.76 8.07 1.75
CA GLN A 34 -20.79 9.11 0.73
C GLN A 34 -19.48 9.91 0.62
N HIS A 35 -18.76 10.11 1.72
CA HIS A 35 -17.49 10.84 1.71
C HIS A 35 -16.36 10.02 1.10
N LEU A 36 -16.34 8.69 1.25
CA LEU A 36 -15.43 7.80 0.52
C LEU A 36 -15.73 7.82 -0.98
N VAL A 37 -17.01 7.77 -1.35
CA VAL A 37 -17.44 7.92 -2.75
C VAL A 37 -16.94 9.25 -3.32
N ALA A 38 -17.13 10.35 -2.57
CA ALA A 38 -16.69 11.67 -3.00
C ALA A 38 -15.17 11.75 -3.19
N HIS A 39 -14.38 11.07 -2.35
CA HIS A 39 -12.93 11.00 -2.49
C HIS A 39 -12.52 10.34 -3.81
N TYR A 40 -13.05 9.17 -4.16
CA TYR A 40 -12.66 8.48 -5.40
C TYR A 40 -13.22 9.11 -6.67
N GLN A 41 -14.30 9.88 -6.57
CA GLN A 41 -14.86 10.64 -7.71
C GLN A 41 -14.13 11.96 -7.97
N SER A 42 -13.33 12.42 -7.02
CA SER A 42 -12.60 13.69 -7.10
C SER A 42 -11.26 13.53 -6.40
N LEU A 43 -10.35 12.81 -7.06
CA LEU A 43 -9.05 12.50 -6.48
C LEU A 43 -8.26 13.79 -6.21
N PRO A 44 -7.42 13.85 -5.17
CA PRO A 44 -6.55 15.01 -4.92
C PRO A 44 -5.62 15.29 -6.10
N ASP A 45 -5.22 16.55 -6.28
CA ASP A 45 -4.35 16.94 -7.41
C ASP A 45 -2.96 16.29 -7.34
N TYR A 46 -2.51 15.92 -6.15
CA TYR A 46 -1.24 15.21 -5.97
C TYR A 46 -1.31 13.74 -6.43
N GLN A 47 -2.49 13.16 -6.68
CA GLN A 47 -2.67 11.72 -6.87
C GLN A 47 -1.82 11.14 -8.00
N LEU A 48 -1.72 11.84 -9.14
CA LEU A 48 -0.90 11.35 -10.26
C LEU A 48 0.59 11.38 -9.91
N THR A 49 1.04 12.42 -9.22
CA THR A 49 2.41 12.51 -8.72
C THR A 49 2.68 11.41 -7.70
N GLN A 50 1.73 11.12 -6.82
CA GLN A 50 1.84 10.06 -5.83
C GLN A 50 2.00 8.71 -6.48
N ILE A 51 1.19 8.38 -7.49
CA ILE A 51 1.31 7.12 -8.25
C ILE A 51 2.68 7.03 -8.91
N PHE A 52 3.17 8.11 -9.53
CA PHE A 52 4.51 8.09 -10.11
C PHE A 52 5.62 7.87 -9.05
N LEU A 53 5.51 8.53 -7.90
CA LEU A 53 6.45 8.36 -6.79
C LEU A 53 6.39 6.96 -6.18
N HIS A 54 5.21 6.34 -6.11
CA HIS A 54 5.04 4.94 -5.73
C HIS A 54 5.83 4.04 -6.70
N GLU A 55 5.59 4.19 -8.01
CA GLU A 55 6.21 3.33 -9.02
C GLU A 55 7.75 3.46 -9.06
N ILE A 56 8.30 4.66 -8.88
CA ILE A 56 9.76 4.85 -8.83
C ILE A 56 10.36 4.37 -7.50
N THR A 57 9.56 4.26 -6.43
CA THR A 57 10.05 3.76 -5.14
C THR A 57 10.39 2.26 -5.22
N HIS A 58 9.73 1.48 -6.08
CA HIS A 58 10.11 0.08 -6.36
C HIS A 58 11.54 -0.09 -6.86
N ASP A 59 12.15 0.93 -7.49
CA ASP A 59 13.55 0.89 -7.96
C ASP A 59 14.56 1.12 -6.82
N SER A 60 14.12 1.21 -5.56
CA SER A 60 14.98 1.42 -4.40
C SER A 60 15.73 0.14 -4.00
N ASP A 61 17.06 0.25 -3.86
CA ASP A 61 17.94 -0.82 -3.33
C ASP A 61 17.65 -1.19 -1.86
N LEU A 62 16.69 -0.54 -1.21
CA LEU A 62 16.27 -0.88 0.16
C LEU A 62 15.39 -2.13 0.22
N PHE A 63 14.73 -2.49 -0.88
CA PHE A 63 13.95 -3.71 -1.00
C PHE A 63 14.86 -4.87 -1.40
N GLY A 64 14.61 -6.04 -0.80
CA GLY A 64 15.43 -7.22 -0.98
C GLY A 64 15.02 -8.10 -2.15
N SER A 65 13.73 -8.12 -2.50
CA SER A 65 13.20 -8.94 -3.60
C SER A 65 13.47 -8.31 -4.97
N GLU A 66 13.80 -9.14 -5.96
CA GLU A 66 13.94 -8.71 -7.35
C GLU A 66 12.68 -9.03 -8.17
N TYR A 67 12.53 -8.37 -9.32
CA TYR A 67 11.45 -8.65 -10.26
C TYR A 67 11.45 -10.13 -10.71
N GLY A 68 10.39 -10.86 -10.34
CA GLY A 68 10.19 -12.26 -10.71
C GLY A 68 10.43 -13.26 -9.59
N ASP A 69 10.83 -12.80 -8.40
CA ASP A 69 10.90 -13.62 -7.19
C ASP A 69 9.50 -13.94 -6.63
N VAL A 70 9.39 -15.03 -5.87
CA VAL A 70 8.23 -15.26 -4.99
C VAL A 70 8.36 -14.28 -3.82
N ARG A 71 7.44 -13.30 -3.76
CA ARG A 71 7.51 -12.16 -2.83
C ARG A 71 6.70 -12.39 -1.56
N ASP A 72 7.37 -12.90 -0.53
CA ASP A 72 6.82 -12.97 0.84
C ASP A 72 6.75 -11.58 1.52
N ASP A 73 7.41 -10.58 0.92
CA ASP A 73 7.46 -9.19 1.37
C ASP A 73 6.60 -8.23 0.53
N LEU A 74 5.79 -8.75 -0.39
CA LEU A 74 4.95 -7.97 -1.31
C LEU A 74 4.16 -6.89 -0.56
N TRP A 75 3.48 -7.27 0.51
CA TRP A 75 2.71 -6.32 1.31
C TRP A 75 3.56 -5.18 1.87
N PHE A 76 4.79 -5.47 2.28
CA PHE A 76 5.68 -4.49 2.88
C PHE A 76 6.19 -3.51 1.83
N GLU A 77 6.61 -4.01 0.67
CA GLU A 77 7.08 -3.18 -0.43
C GLU A 77 5.98 -2.25 -0.96
N GLU A 78 4.79 -2.78 -1.28
CA GLU A 78 3.67 -1.96 -1.75
C GLU A 78 3.27 -0.92 -0.67
N GLY A 79 3.23 -1.34 0.60
CA GLY A 79 2.91 -0.47 1.73
C GLY A 79 3.95 0.65 1.93
N MET A 80 5.24 0.35 1.77
CA MET A 80 6.33 1.33 1.85
C MET A 80 6.33 2.28 0.66
N CYS A 81 6.01 1.81 -0.54
CA CYS A 81 5.88 2.65 -1.74
C CYS A 81 4.73 3.65 -1.58
N GLU A 82 3.58 3.22 -1.06
CA GLU A 82 2.48 4.11 -0.66
C GLU A 82 2.94 5.09 0.44
N TYR A 83 3.55 4.59 1.52
CA TYR A 83 3.98 5.42 2.64
C TYR A 83 4.93 6.54 2.22
N LEU A 84 6.02 6.21 1.53
CA LEU A 84 7.06 7.17 1.13
C LEU A 84 6.54 8.20 0.14
N SER A 85 5.68 7.79 -0.79
CA SER A 85 5.09 8.71 -1.77
C SER A 85 4.13 9.71 -1.12
N TYR A 86 3.26 9.29 -0.19
CA TYR A 86 2.42 10.21 0.57
C TYR A 86 3.23 11.09 1.53
N GLN A 87 4.19 10.51 2.25
CA GLN A 87 5.03 11.25 3.21
C GLN A 87 5.88 12.33 2.53
N TYR A 88 6.23 12.16 1.26
CA TYR A 88 6.92 13.18 0.46
C TYR A 88 6.01 14.33 0.03
N LEU A 89 4.72 14.04 -0.24
CA LEU A 89 3.79 14.98 -0.87
C LEU A 89 2.94 15.77 0.13
N LEU A 90 2.61 15.15 1.26
CA LEU A 90 1.62 15.66 2.19
C LEU A 90 2.28 16.27 3.42
N ASP A 91 1.67 17.31 3.97
CA ASP A 91 1.98 17.72 5.33
C ASP A 91 1.36 16.78 6.37
N GLU A 92 1.69 16.99 7.65
CA GLU A 92 1.25 16.12 8.75
C GLU A 92 -0.28 16.09 8.91
N GLU A 93 -0.96 17.21 8.67
CA GLU A 93 -2.42 17.31 8.79
C GLU A 93 -3.10 16.55 7.64
N GLU A 94 -2.64 16.79 6.41
CA GLU A 94 -3.11 16.10 5.21
C GLU A 94 -2.88 14.59 5.29
N PHE A 95 -1.68 14.17 5.71
CA PHE A 95 -1.33 12.75 5.86
C PHE A 95 -2.19 12.07 6.93
N THR A 96 -2.45 12.74 8.05
CA THR A 96 -3.32 12.23 9.12
C THR A 96 -4.77 12.11 8.64
N ALA A 97 -5.29 13.12 7.95
CA ALA A 97 -6.65 13.10 7.41
C ALA A 97 -6.83 11.97 6.37
N LEU A 98 -5.84 11.76 5.50
CA LEU A 98 -5.83 10.67 4.54
C LEU A 98 -5.85 9.31 5.26
N ARG A 99 -5.03 9.11 6.30
CA ARG A 99 -5.01 7.86 7.06
C ARG A 99 -6.34 7.53 7.71
N VAL A 100 -7.03 8.53 8.28
CA VAL A 100 -8.36 8.33 8.87
C VAL A 100 -9.35 7.87 7.80
N LEU A 101 -9.38 8.57 6.65
CA LEU A 101 -10.25 8.21 5.53
C LEU A 101 -9.99 6.78 5.03
N LEU A 102 -8.72 6.42 4.86
CA LEU A 102 -8.30 5.11 4.38
C LEU A 102 -8.54 3.99 5.39
N GLN A 103 -8.45 4.27 6.69
CA GLN A 103 -8.84 3.32 7.73
C GLN A 103 -10.34 3.00 7.64
N GLU A 104 -11.19 4.01 7.45
CA GLU A 104 -12.64 3.80 7.28
C GLU A 104 -12.97 2.94 6.04
N GLN A 105 -12.19 3.08 4.96
CA GLN A 105 -12.30 2.21 3.78
C GLN A 105 -12.00 0.75 4.12
N VAL A 106 -10.90 0.48 4.83
CA VAL A 106 -10.51 -0.87 5.26
C VAL A 106 -11.55 -1.47 6.20
N ASP A 107 -12.04 -0.69 7.16
CA ASP A 107 -13.08 -1.13 8.10
C ASP A 107 -14.36 -1.52 7.36
N PHE A 108 -14.81 -0.68 6.42
CA PHE A 108 -15.97 -0.97 5.59
C PHE A 108 -15.82 -2.27 4.81
N PHE A 109 -14.67 -2.49 4.17
CA PHE A 109 -14.45 -3.69 3.37
C PHE A 109 -14.13 -4.94 4.19
N SER A 110 -13.68 -4.78 5.44
CA SER A 110 -13.49 -5.91 6.36
C SER A 110 -14.81 -6.61 6.70
N GLU A 111 -15.91 -5.86 6.78
CA GLU A 111 -17.26 -6.42 6.95
C GLU A 111 -17.75 -7.22 5.73
N ILE A 112 -17.20 -6.94 4.55
CA ILE A 112 -17.63 -7.54 3.27
C ILE A 112 -16.75 -8.74 2.89
N PHE A 113 -15.45 -8.59 3.03
CA PHE A 113 -14.45 -9.58 2.58
C PHE A 113 -13.84 -10.39 3.72
N GLY A 114 -14.17 -10.05 4.97
CA GLY A 114 -13.54 -10.58 6.17
C GLY A 114 -12.29 -9.80 6.55
N THR A 115 -11.70 -10.15 7.69
CA THR A 115 -10.50 -9.49 8.22
C THR A 115 -9.32 -9.63 7.25
N PHE A 116 -8.69 -8.51 6.94
CA PHE A 116 -7.46 -8.47 6.16
C PHE A 116 -6.26 -8.80 7.04
N HIS A 117 -5.39 -9.68 6.56
CA HIS A 117 -4.08 -9.93 7.15
C HIS A 117 -3.05 -9.54 6.10
N VAL A 118 -2.05 -8.71 6.44
CA VAL A 118 -1.08 -8.19 5.44
C VAL A 118 -0.34 -9.31 4.72
N GLU A 119 0.00 -10.40 5.41
CA GLU A 119 0.64 -11.58 4.79
C GLU A 119 -0.23 -12.29 3.73
N HIS A 120 -1.52 -11.99 3.64
CA HIS A 120 -2.37 -12.48 2.56
C HIS A 120 -2.31 -11.59 1.31
N PHE A 121 -1.60 -10.47 1.34
CA PHE A 121 -1.34 -9.66 0.16
C PHE A 121 -0.18 -10.25 -0.65
N CYS A 122 -0.55 -11.22 -1.51
CA CYS A 122 0.36 -11.98 -2.37
C CYS A 122 -0.06 -11.91 -3.84
N GLU A 123 0.66 -12.57 -4.75
CA GLU A 123 0.35 -12.61 -6.19
C GLU A 123 -1.09 -13.05 -6.50
N GLU A 124 -1.67 -13.95 -5.71
CA GLU A 124 -3.06 -14.41 -5.90
C GLU A 124 -4.08 -13.26 -5.76
N THR A 125 -3.77 -12.24 -4.95
CA THR A 125 -4.67 -11.08 -4.80
C THR A 125 -4.84 -10.33 -6.11
N TYR A 126 -3.79 -10.23 -6.93
CA TYR A 126 -3.83 -9.63 -8.27
C TYR A 126 -4.66 -10.47 -9.25
N GLN A 127 -4.74 -11.79 -9.04
CA GLN A 127 -5.46 -12.72 -9.92
C GLN A 127 -6.97 -12.79 -9.63
N LYS A 128 -7.44 -12.34 -8.46
CA LYS A 128 -8.86 -12.41 -8.05
C LYS A 128 -9.81 -11.53 -8.87
N CYS A 129 -9.31 -10.70 -9.79
CA CYS A 129 -10.10 -9.84 -10.68
C CYS A 129 -11.13 -8.93 -9.96
N ASN A 130 -10.91 -8.63 -8.68
CA ASN A 130 -11.73 -7.71 -7.88
C ASN A 130 -10.86 -6.54 -7.42
N LEU A 131 -11.05 -5.39 -8.07
CA LEU A 131 -10.26 -4.19 -7.81
C LEU A 131 -10.51 -3.59 -6.41
N ALA A 132 -11.73 -3.64 -5.89
CA ALA A 132 -12.02 -3.15 -4.55
C ALA A 132 -11.31 -3.97 -3.48
N TYR A 133 -11.24 -5.30 -3.68
CA TYR A 133 -10.51 -6.20 -2.81
C TYR A 133 -9.00 -5.96 -2.88
N LEU A 134 -8.44 -5.87 -4.10
CA LEU A 134 -7.02 -5.58 -4.31
C LEU A 134 -6.61 -4.23 -3.71
N TYR A 135 -7.37 -3.16 -4.02
CA TYR A 135 -7.06 -1.83 -3.51
C TYR A 135 -7.17 -1.74 -1.98
N THR A 136 -8.07 -2.49 -1.37
CA THR A 136 -8.14 -2.59 0.10
C THR A 136 -6.88 -3.23 0.69
N PHE A 137 -6.24 -4.18 0.00
CA PHE A 137 -4.95 -4.73 0.44
C PHE A 137 -3.80 -3.71 0.38
N TYR A 138 -3.71 -2.93 -0.69
CA TYR A 138 -2.76 -1.80 -0.79
C TYR A 138 -2.92 -0.84 0.39
N VAL A 139 -4.16 -0.43 0.66
CA VAL A 139 -4.46 0.49 1.76
C VAL A 139 -4.15 -0.13 3.12
N HIS A 140 -4.51 -1.40 3.33
CA HIS A 140 -4.21 -2.10 4.58
C HIS A 140 -2.69 -2.25 4.80
N ALA A 141 -1.93 -2.52 3.74
CA ALA A 141 -0.46 -2.56 3.79
C ALA A 141 0.15 -1.19 4.15
N PHE A 142 -0.31 -0.12 3.49
CA PHE A 142 0.09 1.25 3.82
C PHE A 142 -0.17 1.61 5.30
N LEU A 143 -1.38 1.34 5.79
CA LEU A 143 -1.75 1.63 7.18
C LEU A 143 -0.91 0.80 8.17
N THR A 144 -0.59 -0.45 7.83
CA THR A 144 0.29 -1.31 8.64
C THR A 144 1.72 -0.74 8.70
N VAL A 145 2.25 -0.29 7.57
CA VAL A 145 3.55 0.40 7.51
C VAL A 145 3.54 1.67 8.35
N CYS A 146 2.47 2.48 8.29
CA CYS A 146 2.35 3.67 9.14
C CYS A 146 2.48 3.32 10.62
N GLN A 147 1.79 2.26 11.07
CA GLN A 147 1.86 1.78 12.45
C GLN A 147 3.29 1.35 12.83
N PHE A 148 4.01 0.69 11.93
CA PHE A 148 5.40 0.33 12.19
C PHE A 148 6.31 1.56 12.26
N VAL A 149 6.19 2.53 11.35
CA VAL A 149 7.00 3.75 11.43
C VAL A 149 6.72 4.52 12.72
N GLU A 150 5.45 4.60 13.15
CA GLU A 150 5.08 5.20 14.44
C GLU A 150 5.66 4.45 15.64
N GLN A 151 5.62 3.12 15.60
CA GLN A 151 6.14 2.26 16.67
C GLN A 151 7.67 2.37 16.81
N TRP A 152 8.37 2.44 15.68
CA TRP A 152 9.83 2.40 15.61
C TRP A 152 10.50 3.77 15.53
N GLY A 153 9.70 4.82 15.29
CA GLY A 153 10.11 6.22 15.33
C GLY A 153 10.71 6.75 14.04
N SER A 154 11.15 5.89 13.11
CA SER A 154 11.61 6.33 11.78
C SER A 154 11.53 5.25 10.71
N VAL A 155 11.58 5.68 9.46
CA VAL A 155 11.60 4.81 8.27
C VAL A 155 12.88 3.98 8.21
N GLU A 156 14.01 4.56 8.61
CA GLU A 156 15.31 3.89 8.61
C GLU A 156 15.32 2.68 9.54
N GLU A 157 14.71 2.80 10.73
CA GLU A 157 14.62 1.66 11.66
C GLU A 157 13.69 0.56 11.14
N VAL A 158 12.58 0.92 10.49
CA VAL A 158 11.70 -0.05 9.84
C VAL A 158 12.44 -0.83 8.75
N PHE A 159 13.22 -0.14 7.90
CA PHE A 159 14.05 -0.80 6.89
C PHE A 159 15.18 -1.65 7.49
N ALA A 160 15.80 -1.20 8.59
CA ALA A 160 16.83 -2.00 9.26
C ALA A 160 16.27 -3.35 9.78
N ILE A 161 15.06 -3.33 10.34
CA ILE A 161 14.36 -4.54 10.80
C ILE A 161 14.00 -5.45 9.63
N TYR A 162 13.49 -4.87 8.54
CA TYR A 162 13.18 -5.59 7.31
C TYR A 162 14.43 -6.25 6.69
N GLN A 163 15.54 -5.52 6.60
CA GLN A 163 16.80 -6.07 6.06
C GLN A 163 17.34 -7.21 6.92
N ALA A 164 17.21 -7.11 8.25
CA ALA A 164 17.57 -8.20 9.15
C ALA A 164 16.70 -9.45 8.92
N TRP A 165 15.40 -9.28 8.64
CA TRP A 165 14.52 -10.38 8.24
C TRP A 165 14.92 -10.98 6.89
N TRP A 166 15.23 -10.13 5.91
CA TRP A 166 15.60 -10.56 4.57
C TRP A 166 16.84 -11.46 4.57
N GLN A 167 17.81 -11.12 5.42
CA GLN A 167 19.06 -11.86 5.60
C GLN A 167 18.90 -13.13 6.46
N ASP A 168 17.80 -13.30 7.18
CA ASP A 168 17.57 -14.50 7.99
C ASP A 168 17.21 -15.70 7.11
N THR A 169 17.79 -16.86 7.45
CA THR A 169 17.60 -18.12 6.73
C THR A 169 16.54 -19.02 7.37
N GLY A 170 16.08 -18.70 8.59
CA GLY A 170 15.03 -19.42 9.31
C GLY A 170 13.60 -18.88 9.11
N LYS A 171 13.38 -18.08 8.05
CA LYS A 171 12.30 -17.10 7.88
C LYS A 171 10.95 -17.49 8.49
N MET A 172 10.57 -16.74 9.52
CA MET A 172 9.18 -16.56 9.94
C MET A 172 8.49 -15.51 9.04
N PRO A 173 7.15 -15.39 9.04
CA PRO A 173 6.47 -14.32 8.31
C PRO A 173 6.97 -12.92 8.72
N LEU A 174 7.08 -11.99 7.76
CA LEU A 174 7.67 -10.66 7.98
C LEU A 174 6.89 -9.85 9.03
N PHE A 175 5.57 -9.93 9.00
CA PHE A 175 4.70 -9.28 9.98
C PHE A 175 4.99 -9.78 11.40
N ASP A 176 5.11 -11.10 11.59
CA ASP A 176 5.42 -11.68 12.89
C ASP A 176 6.83 -11.26 13.36
N TRP A 177 7.80 -11.16 12.44
CA TRP A 177 9.14 -10.66 12.72
C TRP A 177 9.14 -9.21 13.27
N PHE A 178 8.34 -8.33 12.66
CA PHE A 178 8.14 -6.96 13.15
C PHE A 178 7.47 -6.97 14.54
N LYS A 179 6.45 -7.81 14.74
CA LYS A 179 5.73 -7.90 16.03
C LYS A 179 6.60 -8.41 17.17
N GLU A 180 7.48 -9.38 16.93
CA GLU A 180 8.38 -9.90 17.97
C GLU A 180 9.39 -8.86 18.44
N ARG A 181 9.92 -8.06 17.52
CA ARG A 181 10.94 -7.05 17.84
C ARG A 181 10.32 -5.81 18.47
N GLY A 182 9.08 -5.49 18.13
CA GLY A 182 8.40 -4.30 18.61
C GLY A 182 7.94 -4.34 20.07
N ASN A 183 8.15 -5.46 20.76
CA ASN A 183 7.85 -5.64 22.19
C ASN A 183 9.12 -5.57 23.08
N ALA A 184 10.24 -5.05 22.57
CA ALA A 184 11.51 -4.90 23.30
C ALA A 184 11.66 -3.52 23.96
#